data_AF-A0A534M8Q8-F1
#
_entry.id   AF-A0A534M8Q8-F1
#
_cell.length_a   1.000
_cell.length_b   1.000
_cell.length_c   1.000
_cell.angle_alpha   90.00
_cell.angle_beta   90.00
_cell.angle_gamma   90.00
#
_symmetry.space_group_name_H-M   'P 1'
#
loop_
_entity.id
_entity.type
_entity.pdbx_description
1 polymer ?
#
loop_
_entity_poly.entity_id
_entity_poly.type
_entity_poly.pdbx_seq_one_letter_code
_entity_poly.pdbx_strand_id
1 'polypeptide(L)'
;MSKPTTQDAQALLTLMDIFLSDSVREARKWWRTLQDGLSLEEFEKRFPRGSEGWEHFSTMAIFWETAGSLMRRGLIDEDLAFDTFMDAPPWGKVERIIGDRRKREKAPAEGENFEWIAARARIWVKQREASIRKANASRRTRE
;
A
#
# COMPACT_ATOMS: atom_id res chain seq x y z
N MET A 1 7.66 -2.91 -20.19
CA MET A 1 7.30 -1.74 -19.37
C MET A 1 7.88 -0.52 -20.05
N SER A 2 7.11 0.57 -20.14
CA SER A 2 7.60 1.84 -20.68
C SER A 2 8.69 2.39 -19.76
N LYS A 3 9.62 3.16 -20.32
CA LYS A 3 10.61 3.86 -19.51
C LYS A 3 9.89 4.90 -18.63
N PRO A 4 10.21 5.01 -17.33
CA PRO A 4 9.63 6.03 -16.46
C PRO A 4 9.87 7.44 -17.02
N THR A 5 8.89 8.32 -16.84
CA THR A 5 8.90 9.71 -17.30
C THR A 5 9.16 10.68 -16.15
N THR A 6 9.40 11.94 -16.47
CA THR A 6 9.49 13.01 -15.45
C THR A 6 8.14 13.27 -14.78
N GLN A 7 7.03 13.02 -15.48
CA GLN A 7 5.69 13.10 -14.90
C GLN A 7 5.47 12.01 -13.82
N ASP A 8 5.91 10.78 -14.08
CA ASP A 8 5.87 9.69 -13.08
C ASP A 8 6.65 10.09 -11.82
N ALA A 9 7.87 10.61 -12.00
CA ALA A 9 8.71 11.05 -10.90
C ALA A 9 8.05 12.18 -10.09
N GLN A 10 7.43 13.17 -10.76
CA GLN A 10 6.74 14.25 -10.07
C GLN A 10 5.53 13.76 -9.28
N ALA A 11 4.74 12.83 -9.83
CA ALA A 11 3.61 12.23 -9.13
C ALA A 11 4.07 11.44 -7.90
N LEU A 12 5.15 10.67 -8.02
CA LEU A 12 5.74 9.92 -6.91
C LEU A 12 6.30 10.83 -5.81
N LEU A 13 6.97 11.93 -6.17
CA LEU A 13 7.45 12.93 -5.21
C LEU A 13 6.30 13.61 -4.46
N THR A 14 5.19 13.91 -5.14
CA THR A 14 3.98 14.43 -4.50
C THR A 14 3.36 13.41 -3.53
N LEU A 15 3.27 12.14 -3.92
CA LEU A 15 2.83 11.08 -3.00
C LEU A 15 3.76 10.93 -1.81
N MET A 16 5.07 11.07 -2.00
CA MET A 16 6.07 11.01 -0.93
C MET A 16 5.86 12.16 0.06
N ASP A 17 5.65 13.39 -0.42
CA ASP A 17 5.36 14.54 0.42
C ASP A 17 4.09 14.32 1.27
N ILE A 18 3.00 13.85 0.63
CA ILE A 18 1.77 13.47 1.32
C ILE A 18 2.03 12.36 2.34
N PHE A 19 2.80 11.33 1.99
CA PHE A 19 3.12 10.21 2.87
C PHE A 19 3.91 10.64 4.11
N LEU A 20 4.74 11.67 3.97
CA LEU A 20 5.57 12.24 5.04
C LEU A 20 4.85 13.30 5.89
N SER A 21 3.72 13.82 5.43
CA SER A 21 2.87 14.75 6.18
C SER A 21 2.52 14.23 7.57
N ASP A 22 2.28 15.14 8.50
CA ASP A 22 1.99 14.80 9.90
C ASP A 22 0.76 13.90 10.03
N SER A 23 -0.31 14.16 9.28
CA SER A 23 -1.55 13.37 9.31
C SER A 23 -1.30 11.92 8.88
N VAL A 24 -0.65 11.70 7.74
CA VAL A 24 -0.35 10.34 7.26
C VAL A 24 0.68 9.67 8.15
N ARG A 25 1.66 10.40 8.68
CA ARG A 25 2.66 9.84 9.60
C ARG A 25 2.04 9.35 10.91
N GLU A 26 1.16 10.13 11.53
CA GLU A 26 0.46 9.71 12.75
C GLU A 26 -0.49 8.55 12.48
N ALA A 27 -1.23 8.58 11.36
CA ALA A 27 -2.04 7.44 10.93
C ALA A 27 -1.17 6.17 10.74
N ARG A 28 -0.02 6.26 10.07
CA ARG A 28 0.92 5.14 9.91
C ARG A 28 1.41 4.59 11.25
N LYS A 29 1.72 5.45 12.22
CA LYS A 29 2.11 5.01 13.56
C LYS A 29 0.97 4.24 14.22
N TRP A 30 -0.25 4.79 14.17
CA TRP A 30 -1.43 4.16 14.72
C TRP A 30 -1.74 2.80 14.05
N TRP A 31 -1.61 2.68 12.73
CA TRP A 31 -1.83 1.43 11.99
C TRP A 31 -0.95 0.26 12.47
N ARG A 32 0.28 0.55 12.92
CA ARG A 32 1.17 -0.47 13.48
C ARG A 32 0.65 -1.05 14.79
N THR A 33 -0.22 -0.33 15.49
CA THR A 33 -0.86 -0.77 16.74
C THR A 33 -2.16 -1.54 16.50
N LEU A 34 -2.68 -1.50 15.26
CA LEU A 34 -3.90 -2.23 14.90
C LEU A 34 -3.65 -3.74 14.95
N GLN A 35 -4.54 -4.45 15.63
CA GLN A 35 -4.48 -5.91 15.74
C GLN A 35 -4.79 -6.55 14.38
N ASP A 36 -4.04 -7.60 14.04
CA ASP A 36 -4.27 -8.36 12.82
C ASP A 36 -5.60 -9.12 12.88
N GLY A 37 -6.27 -9.24 11.73
CA GLY A 37 -7.45 -10.09 11.58
C GLY A 37 -8.71 -9.58 12.29
N LEU A 38 -8.78 -8.30 12.66
CA LEU A 38 -10.01 -7.66 13.16
C LEU A 38 -11.14 -7.77 12.13
N SER A 39 -12.32 -8.17 12.58
CA SER A 39 -13.55 -8.05 11.80
C SER A 39 -14.02 -6.59 11.74
N LEU A 40 -14.91 -6.29 10.79
CA LEU A 40 -15.51 -4.95 10.70
C LEU A 40 -16.32 -4.58 11.96
N GLU A 41 -17.04 -5.53 12.56
CA GLU A 41 -17.84 -5.30 13.77
C GLU A 41 -16.94 -4.97 14.97
N GLU A 42 -15.87 -5.74 15.19
CA GLU A 42 -14.91 -5.48 16.26
C GLU A 42 -14.20 -4.14 16.06
N PHE A 43 -13.87 -3.83 14.80
CA PHE A 43 -13.27 -2.56 14.43
C PHE A 43 -14.21 -1.39 14.74
N GLU A 44 -15.46 -1.40 14.27
CA GLU A 44 -16.43 -0.33 14.50
C GLU A 44 -16.82 -0.19 15.98
N LYS A 45 -16.80 -1.28 16.75
CA LYS A 45 -17.01 -1.24 18.20
C LYS A 45 -15.86 -0.53 18.92
N ARG A 46 -14.61 -0.75 18.49
CA ARG A 46 -13.41 -0.17 19.12
C ARG A 46 -13.14 1.25 18.63
N PHE A 47 -13.41 1.52 17.36
CA PHE A 47 -13.15 2.75 16.65
C PHE A 47 -14.42 3.17 15.90
N PRO A 48 -15.42 3.71 16.61
CA PRO A 48 -16.65 4.15 15.97
C PRO A 48 -16.38 5.29 14.99
N ARG A 49 -17.29 5.51 14.04
CA ARG A 49 -17.18 6.60 13.06
C ARG A 49 -16.99 7.95 13.76
N GLY A 50 -16.05 8.75 13.26
CA GLY A 50 -15.67 10.03 13.86
C GLY A 50 -14.68 9.92 15.04
N SER A 51 -14.31 8.72 15.47
CA SER A 51 -13.19 8.53 16.40
C SER A 51 -11.86 8.74 15.69
N GLU A 52 -10.83 9.07 16.47
CA GLU A 52 -9.46 9.23 15.95
C GLU A 52 -8.96 7.96 15.22
N GLY A 53 -9.28 6.77 15.74
CA GLY A 53 -8.91 5.51 15.10
C GLY A 53 -9.61 5.29 13.76
N TRP A 54 -10.87 5.73 13.62
CA TRP A 54 -11.57 5.70 12.34
C TRP A 54 -10.94 6.64 11.31
N GLU A 55 -10.51 7.83 11.74
CA GLU A 55 -9.84 8.81 10.87
C GLU A 55 -8.45 8.32 10.43
N HIS A 56 -7.66 7.75 11.35
CA HIS A 56 -6.36 7.15 11.03
C HIS A 56 -6.50 5.97 10.05
N PHE A 57 -7.50 5.10 10.26
CA PHE A 57 -7.85 4.05 9.30
C PHE A 57 -8.19 4.64 7.93
N SER A 58 -9.13 5.57 7.88
CA SER A 58 -9.60 6.14 6.62
C SER A 58 -8.50 6.84 5.84
N THR A 59 -7.64 7.62 6.53
CA THR A 59 -6.51 8.36 5.93
C THR A 59 -5.58 7.44 5.16
N MET A 60 -5.15 6.34 5.77
CA MET A 60 -4.24 5.39 5.16
C MET A 60 -4.90 4.54 4.09
N ALA A 61 -6.16 4.13 4.29
CA ALA A 61 -6.91 3.40 3.26
C ALA A 61 -7.05 4.26 1.98
N ILE A 62 -7.39 5.55 2.13
CA ILE A 62 -7.48 6.50 1.00
C ILE A 62 -6.13 6.69 0.31
N PHE A 63 -5.05 6.83 1.08
CA PHE A 63 -3.70 6.98 0.53
C PHE A 63 -3.33 5.81 -0.39
N TRP A 64 -3.47 4.57 0.11
CA TRP A 64 -3.08 3.39 -0.66
C TRP A 64 -4.06 3.05 -1.79
N GLU A 65 -5.36 3.31 -1.60
CA GLU A 65 -6.34 3.18 -2.67
C GLU A 65 -6.02 4.13 -3.83
N THR A 66 -5.66 5.37 -3.52
CA THR A 66 -5.26 6.38 -4.51
C THR A 66 -3.99 5.96 -5.24
N ALA A 67 -2.94 5.59 -4.50
CA ALA A 67 -1.69 5.14 -5.09
C ALA A 67 -1.87 3.91 -6.00
N GLY A 68 -2.67 2.94 -5.55
CA GLY A 68 -2.98 1.76 -6.36
C GLY A 68 -3.73 2.11 -7.64
N SER A 69 -4.68 3.05 -7.58
CA SER A 69 -5.43 3.49 -8.76
C SER A 69 -4.53 4.18 -9.79
N LEU A 70 -3.61 5.04 -9.34
CA LEU A 70 -2.65 5.72 -10.22
C LEU A 70 -1.71 4.73 -10.92
N MET A 71 -1.13 3.79 -10.16
CA MET A 71 -0.26 2.75 -10.71
C MET A 71 -1.00 1.80 -11.65
N ARG A 72 -2.20 1.32 -11.25
CA ARG A 72 -3.01 0.39 -12.05
C ARG A 72 -3.40 0.97 -13.41
N ARG A 73 -3.45 2.30 -13.53
CA ARG A 73 -3.73 3.03 -14.77
C ARG A 73 -2.47 3.44 -15.54
N GLY A 74 -1.29 3.06 -15.07
CA GLY A 74 -0.01 3.40 -15.70
C GLY A 74 0.35 4.88 -15.62
N LEU A 75 -0.19 5.61 -14.64
CA LEU A 75 0.13 7.02 -14.39
C LEU A 75 1.36 7.20 -13.48
N ILE A 76 1.75 6.12 -12.80
CA ILE A 76 2.98 6.00 -12.04
C ILE A 76 3.58 4.64 -12.39
N ASP A 77 4.80 4.64 -12.90
CA ASP A 77 5.55 3.42 -13.17
C ASP A 77 5.73 2.57 -11.89
N GLU A 78 5.37 1.28 -11.98
CA GLU A 78 5.40 0.34 -10.86
C GLU A 78 6.82 0.12 -10.34
N ASP A 79 7.80 -0.08 -11.23
CA ASP A 79 9.18 -0.37 -10.84
C ASP A 79 9.81 0.84 -10.14
N LEU A 80 9.63 2.05 -10.70
CA LEU A 80 10.14 3.27 -10.10
C LEU A 80 9.58 3.48 -8.70
N ALA A 81 8.28 3.27 -8.50
CA ALA A 81 7.67 3.54 -7.22
C ALA A 81 7.93 2.43 -6.18
N PHE A 82 7.92 1.15 -6.57
CA PHE A 82 8.25 0.06 -5.65
C PHE A 82 9.74 0.04 -5.26
N ASP A 83 10.67 0.59 -6.06
CA ASP A 83 12.08 0.77 -5.64
C ASP A 83 12.25 1.93 -4.63
N THR A 84 11.15 2.51 -4.13
CA THR A 84 11.15 3.59 -3.12
C THR A 84 10.38 3.20 -1.84
N PHE A 85 9.44 4.03 -1.37
CA PHE A 85 8.72 3.87 -0.10
C PHE A 85 7.40 3.08 -0.22
N MET A 86 7.08 2.61 -1.44
CA MET A 86 5.78 2.00 -1.78
C MET A 86 5.81 0.47 -1.80
N ASP A 87 6.93 -0.15 -1.42
CA ASP A 87 7.21 -1.60 -1.51
C ASP A 87 6.44 -2.47 -0.51
N ALA A 88 5.89 -1.87 0.55
CA ALA A 88 5.19 -2.60 1.61
C ALA A 88 3.80 -2.02 1.97
N PRO A 89 2.80 -2.04 1.06
CA PRO A 89 1.43 -1.66 1.40
C PRO A 89 0.83 -2.61 2.47
N PRO A 90 0.29 -2.10 3.60
CA PRO A 90 -0.11 -2.91 4.75
C PRO A 90 -1.50 -3.55 4.60
N TRP A 91 -1.81 -4.18 3.46
CA TRP A 91 -3.13 -4.78 3.17
C TRP A 91 -3.57 -5.82 4.20
N GLY A 92 -2.67 -6.71 4.64
CA GLY A 92 -3.02 -7.79 5.58
C GLY A 92 -3.56 -7.30 6.93
N LYS A 93 -3.25 -6.05 7.33
CA LYS A 93 -3.79 -5.42 8.55
C LYS A 93 -5.29 -5.15 8.45
N VAL A 94 -5.80 -4.90 7.24
CA VAL A 94 -7.14 -4.36 7.01
C VAL A 94 -8.00 -5.20 6.07
N GLU A 95 -7.42 -6.25 5.47
CA GLU A 95 -8.08 -7.14 4.51
C GLU A 95 -9.44 -7.64 5.01
N ARG A 96 -9.51 -8.13 6.25
CA ARG A 96 -10.76 -8.62 6.83
C ARG A 96 -11.79 -7.51 7.02
N ILE A 97 -11.38 -6.34 7.52
CA ILE A 97 -12.25 -5.18 7.73
C ILE A 97 -12.88 -4.74 6.40
N ILE A 98 -12.06 -4.55 5.36
CA ILE A 98 -12.51 -4.15 4.03
C ILE A 98 -13.36 -5.25 3.40
N GLY A 99 -12.96 -6.53 3.52
CA GLY A 99 -13.71 -7.67 3.00
C GLY A 99 -15.10 -7.82 3.62
N ASP A 100 -15.22 -7.64 4.93
CA ASP A 100 -16.49 -7.63 5.64
C ASP A 100 -17.36 -6.44 5.19
N ARG A 101 -16.74 -5.26 4.96
CA ARG A 101 -17.46 -4.07 4.50
C ARG A 101 -17.99 -4.22 3.08
N ARG A 102 -17.19 -4.78 2.15
CA ARG A 102 -17.63 -5.17 0.79
C ARG A 102 -18.91 -6.01 0.84
N LYS A 103 -18.94 -7.03 1.70
CA LYS A 103 -20.09 -7.94 1.85
C LYS A 103 -21.31 -7.21 2.41
N ARG A 104 -21.12 -6.44 3.48
CA ARG A 104 -22.20 -5.71 4.17
C ARG A 104 -22.84 -4.66 3.27
N GLU A 105 -22.02 -3.83 2.62
CA GLU A 105 -22.46 -2.70 1.80
C GLU A 105 -22.79 -3.10 0.34
N LYS A 106 -22.58 -4.37 -0.03
CA LYS A 106 -22.70 -4.87 -1.41
C LYS A 106 -21.85 -4.05 -2.40
N ALA A 107 -20.66 -3.64 -1.97
CA ALA A 107 -19.76 -2.77 -2.70
C ALA A 107 -18.51 -3.55 -3.17
N PRO A 108 -18.57 -4.28 -4.30
CA PRO A 108 -17.48 -5.18 -4.70
C PRO A 108 -16.16 -4.46 -5.04
N ALA A 109 -16.21 -3.18 -5.40
CA ALA A 109 -15.03 -2.39 -5.76
C ALA A 109 -14.32 -1.74 -4.55
N GLU A 110 -14.87 -1.84 -3.34
CA GLU A 110 -14.31 -1.13 -2.19
C GLU A 110 -12.88 -1.63 -1.87
N GLY A 111 -11.89 -0.73 -1.85
CA GLY A 111 -10.51 -1.11 -1.53
C GLY A 111 -9.82 -1.96 -2.60
N GLU A 112 -10.38 -2.06 -3.81
CA GLU A 112 -9.83 -2.92 -4.87
C GLU A 112 -8.42 -2.49 -5.30
N ASN A 113 -8.11 -1.19 -5.27
CA ASN A 113 -6.82 -0.71 -5.73
C ASN A 113 -5.75 -0.85 -4.65
N PHE A 114 -6.13 -0.73 -3.37
CA PHE A 114 -5.25 -1.05 -2.25
C PHE A 114 -4.91 -2.55 -2.24
N GLU A 115 -5.89 -3.43 -2.43
CA GLU A 115 -5.64 -4.87 -2.57
C GLU A 115 -4.70 -5.16 -3.76
N TRP A 116 -4.97 -4.52 -4.90
CA TRP A 116 -4.17 -4.68 -6.11
C TRP A 116 -2.72 -4.25 -5.89
N ILE A 117 -2.46 -3.05 -5.37
CA ILE A 117 -1.08 -2.54 -5.18
C ILE A 117 -0.31 -3.40 -4.18
N ALA A 118 -0.96 -3.91 -3.13
CA ALA A 118 -0.34 -4.82 -2.18
C ALA A 118 0.03 -6.18 -2.79
N ALA A 119 -0.76 -6.68 -3.73
CA ALA A 119 -0.41 -7.88 -4.49
C ALA A 119 0.78 -7.63 -5.44
N ARG A 120 0.79 -6.49 -6.14
CA ARG A 120 1.86 -6.09 -7.06
C ARG A 120 3.19 -5.89 -6.34
N ALA A 121 3.19 -5.17 -5.22
CA ALA A 121 4.38 -4.94 -4.41
C ALA A 121 5.02 -6.26 -3.93
N ARG A 122 4.23 -7.23 -3.45
CA ARG A 122 4.74 -8.56 -3.07
C ARG A 122 5.42 -9.31 -4.22
N ILE A 123 4.85 -9.24 -5.42
CA ILE A 123 5.43 -9.85 -6.62
C ILE A 123 6.76 -9.15 -6.96
N TRP A 124 6.76 -7.82 -6.96
CA TRP A 124 7.93 -7.02 -7.28
C TRP A 124 9.09 -7.29 -6.31
N VAL A 125 8.85 -7.23 -4.99
CA VAL A 125 9.87 -7.49 -3.96
C VAL A 125 10.50 -8.87 -4.15
N LYS A 126 9.67 -9.91 -4.34
CA LYS A 126 10.16 -11.29 -4.56
C LYS A 126 11.06 -11.39 -5.80
N GLN A 127 10.70 -10.72 -6.89
CA GLN A 127 11.47 -10.70 -8.13
C GLN A 127 12.78 -9.92 -7.96
N ARG A 128 12.73 -8.77 -7.29
CA ARG A 128 13.88 -7.90 -7.00
C ARG A 128 14.92 -8.63 -6.15
N GLU A 129 14.50 -9.24 -5.05
CA GLU A 129 15.37 -10.02 -4.17
C GLU A 129 16.00 -11.24 -4.88
N ALA A 130 15.21 -11.97 -5.68
CA ALA A 130 15.73 -13.09 -6.46
C ALA A 130 16.82 -12.64 -7.45
N SER A 131 16.61 -11.50 -8.12
CA SER A 131 17.57 -10.92 -9.05
C SER A 131 18.87 -10.51 -8.36
N ILE A 132 18.77 -9.88 -7.19
CA ILE A 132 19.93 -9.50 -6.35
C ILE A 132 20.71 -10.74 -5.92
N ARG A 133 20.04 -11.79 -5.42
CA ARG A 133 20.68 -13.06 -5.02
C ARG A 133 21.45 -13.69 -6.18
N LYS A 134 20.86 -13.74 -7.38
CA LYS A 134 21.49 -14.28 -8.59
C LYS A 134 22.72 -13.47 -9.02
N ALA A 135 22.63 -12.14 -8.95
CA ALA A 135 23.76 -11.26 -9.27
C ALA A 135 24.93 -11.47 -8.30
N ASN A 136 24.65 -11.60 -7.00
CA ASN A 136 25.66 -11.83 -5.98
C ASN A 136 26.33 -13.21 -6.12
N ALA A 137 25.56 -14.26 -6.43
CA ALA A 137 26.11 -15.60 -6.68
C ALA A 137 27.07 -15.59 -7.88
N SER A 138 26.70 -14.93 -8.98
CA SER A 138 27.53 -14.83 -10.18
C SER A 138 28.85 -14.07 -9.95
N ARG A 139 28.88 -13.12 -9.00
CA ARG A 139 30.11 -12.39 -8.63
C ARG A 139 31.07 -13.29 -7.85
N ARG A 140 30.56 -14.07 -6.88
CA ARG A 140 31.36 -14.99 -6.06
C ARG A 140 32.00 -16.13 -6.85
N THR A 141 31.42 -16.54 -7.98
CA THR A 141 32.00 -17.57 -8.85
C THR A 141 33.08 -17.04 -9.81
N ARG A 142 33.28 -15.72 -9.87
CA ARG A 142 34.27 -15.05 -10.75
C ARG A 142 35.51 -14.58 -9.99
N GLU A 143 35.52 -14.70 -8.67
CA GLU A 143 36.65 -14.48 -7.75
C GLU A 143 37.26 -15.83 -7.38
#